data_AF-A0A0D5C1Z1-F1
#
_entry.id   AF-A0A0D5C1Z1-F1
#
_cell.length_a   1.000
_cell.length_b   1.000
_cell.length_c   1.000
_cell.angle_alpha   90.00
_cell.angle_beta   90.00
_cell.angle_gamma   90.00
#
_symmetry.space_group_name_H-M   'P 1'
#
loop_
_entity.id
_entity.type
_entity.pdbx_description
1 polymer ?
#
loop_
_entity_poly.entity_id
_entity_poly.type
_entity_poly.pdbx_seq_one_letter_code
_entity_poly.pdbx_strand_id
1 'polypeptide(L)'
;MTKTILLAIFTVAVLLTGTIATPMGLIESAEALKSKGNSASAINSKKVCGDRLCSEPAPEVKTEAKKKEEVKSEKKSESAEKAKEVPKKDAKAETMEKSKETASLKVPKTVTGVITSVQDPGQGHEGHQLAIILPPSENTYRGHLTYTATENVQLVALHGPLKAGMAKGQPTWTMDGKTMFGLTFIDKETSSGVWQFTGNAVALHTKNSEPFTVTYSVTYTENPVSEKVIRGTITSQQDPGIGHETHQLAIILGPSSGKTYSGHLTYDASEPVQIVTLIGPMSKGDLTTMPYWTPDGETYYGLVLVPSNAAGSTVFSGNALALHTMNETPFTVSYSLVLTK
;
A
#
# COMPACT_ATOMS: atom_id res chain seq x y z
N MET A 1 -62.82 29.25 -16.33
CA MET A 1 -61.85 29.08 -17.45
C MET A 1 -60.98 27.89 -17.12
N THR A 2 -60.82 27.02 -18.11
CA THR A 2 -60.75 25.56 -18.01
C THR A 2 -59.34 24.99 -17.90
N LYS A 3 -59.25 23.85 -17.19
CA LYS A 3 -58.11 22.93 -17.04
C LYS A 3 -57.89 22.06 -18.30
N THR A 4 -56.64 21.65 -18.52
CA THR A 4 -56.20 20.43 -19.24
C THR A 4 -54.69 20.32 -18.99
N ILE A 5 -54.04 19.38 -18.28
CA ILE A 5 -54.14 17.92 -18.12
C ILE A 5 -54.31 17.18 -19.44
N LEU A 6 -53.23 16.57 -19.94
CA LEU A 6 -53.28 15.37 -20.76
C LEU A 6 -52.09 14.47 -20.44
N LEU A 7 -52.38 13.47 -19.58
CA LEU A 7 -51.78 12.14 -19.66
C LEU A 7 -52.17 11.51 -21.00
N ALA A 8 -51.26 10.76 -21.61
CA ALA A 8 -51.61 9.65 -22.50
C ALA A 8 -50.72 8.44 -22.16
N ILE A 9 -51.36 7.41 -21.63
CA ILE A 9 -50.88 6.03 -21.43
C ILE A 9 -51.62 5.16 -22.46
N PHE A 10 -51.03 3.99 -22.77
CA PHE A 10 -51.55 2.81 -23.52
C PHE A 10 -51.20 2.82 -25.01
N THR A 11 -50.59 1.77 -25.59
CA THR A 11 -50.84 0.31 -25.47
C THR A 11 -49.55 -0.50 -25.72
N VAL A 12 -49.11 -1.37 -24.81
CA VAL A 12 -49.27 -2.86 -24.81
C VAL A 12 -49.17 -3.53 -26.19
N ALA A 13 -48.09 -4.29 -26.40
CA ALA A 13 -48.11 -5.53 -27.15
C ALA A 13 -47.19 -6.55 -26.46
N VAL A 14 -47.72 -7.75 -26.30
CA VAL A 14 -47.27 -8.85 -25.44
C VAL A 14 -46.81 -10.01 -26.33
N LEU A 15 -45.83 -10.76 -25.81
CA LEU A 15 -45.46 -12.15 -26.12
C LEU A 15 -44.78 -12.46 -27.47
N LEU A 16 -43.53 -12.94 -27.39
CA LEU A 16 -43.15 -14.25 -27.96
C LEU A 16 -41.94 -14.85 -27.23
N THR A 17 -42.27 -15.85 -26.44
CA THR A 17 -41.53 -17.06 -26.05
C THR A 17 -40.25 -17.39 -26.83
N GLY A 18 -39.18 -17.67 -26.09
CA GLY A 18 -37.98 -18.36 -26.59
C GLY A 18 -37.18 -18.99 -25.44
N THR A 19 -37.55 -20.21 -25.08
CA THR A 19 -36.76 -21.11 -24.24
C THR A 19 -35.41 -21.40 -24.89
N ILE A 20 -34.30 -21.09 -24.21
CA ILE A 20 -33.00 -21.71 -24.53
C ILE A 20 -32.37 -22.20 -23.23
N ALA A 21 -32.02 -23.47 -23.29
CA ALA A 21 -31.55 -24.33 -22.23
C ALA A 21 -30.28 -23.83 -21.55
N THR A 22 -30.25 -24.02 -20.24
CA THR A 22 -29.05 -24.21 -19.44
C THR A 22 -28.25 -25.42 -19.95
N PRO A 23 -26.92 -25.31 -20.00
CA PRO A 23 -26.06 -26.42 -19.63
C PRO A 23 -25.54 -26.20 -18.20
N MET A 24 -25.92 -27.14 -17.34
CA MET A 24 -25.24 -27.44 -16.09
C MET A 24 -23.82 -27.97 -16.38
N GLY A 25 -22.88 -27.66 -15.47
CA GLY A 25 -21.49 -28.16 -15.45
C GLY A 25 -20.52 -27.15 -16.03
N LEU A 26 -19.49 -26.66 -15.34
CA LEU A 26 -18.56 -27.39 -14.48
C LEU A 26 -18.11 -26.52 -13.30
N ILE A 27 -18.19 -27.11 -12.12
CA ILE A 27 -17.49 -26.69 -10.91
C ILE A 27 -16.03 -27.09 -11.11
N GLU A 28 -15.10 -26.13 -11.20
CA GLU A 28 -13.68 -26.41 -10.97
C GLU A 28 -13.44 -26.54 -9.47
N SER A 29 -13.75 -27.71 -8.95
CA SER A 29 -13.13 -28.20 -7.72
C SER A 29 -11.69 -28.54 -8.06
N ALA A 30 -10.74 -27.69 -7.64
CA ALA A 30 -9.34 -28.07 -7.63
C ALA A 30 -9.16 -29.22 -6.62
N GLU A 31 -9.15 -30.45 -7.15
CA GLU A 31 -8.65 -31.61 -6.43
C GLU A 31 -7.18 -31.34 -6.06
N ALA A 32 -6.92 -31.26 -4.75
CA ALA A 32 -5.59 -31.40 -4.21
C ALA A 32 -5.05 -32.76 -4.64
N LEU A 33 -4.20 -32.75 -5.67
CA LEU A 33 -3.36 -33.87 -6.06
C LEU A 33 -2.68 -34.41 -4.81
N LYS A 34 -3.11 -35.61 -4.40
CA LYS A 34 -2.39 -36.48 -3.48
C LYS A 34 -1.04 -36.79 -4.11
N SER A 35 -0.05 -35.95 -3.82
CA SER A 35 1.35 -36.28 -4.04
C SER A 35 1.67 -37.50 -3.18
N LYS A 36 1.81 -38.66 -3.83
CA LYS A 36 2.43 -39.84 -3.25
C LYS A 36 3.85 -39.45 -2.85
N GLY A 37 4.08 -39.32 -1.56
CA GLY A 37 5.40 -39.09 -1.01
C GLY A 37 6.36 -40.20 -1.43
N ASN A 38 7.43 -39.83 -2.14
CA ASN A 38 8.63 -40.64 -2.20
C ASN A 38 9.46 -40.31 -0.95
N SER A 39 9.56 -41.28 -0.06
CA SER A 39 10.40 -41.21 1.14
C SER A 39 11.87 -41.11 0.73
N ALA A 40 12.48 -39.94 0.92
CA ALA A 40 13.92 -39.80 0.95
C ALA A 40 14.43 -40.24 2.34
N SER A 41 14.55 -41.54 2.51
CA SER A 41 15.20 -42.16 3.66
C SER A 41 16.71 -42.03 3.51
N ALA A 42 17.34 -40.99 4.08
CA ALA A 42 18.75 -41.00 4.48
C ALA A 42 19.21 -39.70 5.18
N ILE A 43 18.67 -39.36 6.36
CA ILE A 43 19.47 -38.65 7.37
C ILE A 43 19.12 -39.23 8.74
N ASN A 44 20.11 -39.92 9.31
CA ASN A 44 20.01 -40.67 10.56
C ASN A 44 20.11 -39.71 11.77
N SER A 45 19.05 -38.94 12.04
CA SER A 45 18.95 -38.10 13.24
C SER A 45 17.70 -38.45 14.05
N LYS A 46 17.90 -39.11 15.20
CA LYS A 46 16.84 -39.46 16.17
C LYS A 46 16.54 -38.31 17.14
N LYS A 47 16.34 -37.09 16.65
CA LYS A 47 15.77 -36.00 17.47
C LYS A 47 15.20 -34.90 16.58
N VAL A 48 13.89 -34.69 16.65
CA VAL A 48 13.19 -33.55 16.03
C VAL A 48 12.73 -32.65 17.16
N CYS A 49 13.21 -31.40 17.18
CA CYS A 49 12.65 -30.31 17.96
C CYS A 49 12.27 -29.20 16.96
N GLY A 50 11.04 -28.70 17.01
CA GLY A 50 10.46 -27.83 15.97
C GLY A 50 11.16 -26.49 15.74
N ASP A 51 10.80 -25.87 14.60
CA ASP A 51 10.94 -24.48 14.08
C ASP A 51 12.16 -23.59 14.41
N ARG A 52 13.22 -24.11 15.02
CA ARG A 52 14.49 -23.38 15.15
C ARG A 52 15.67 -24.29 14.80
N LEU A 53 16.38 -23.94 13.72
CA LEU A 53 17.70 -24.49 13.40
C LEU A 53 18.66 -24.18 14.55
N CYS A 54 19.10 -25.21 15.26
CA CYS A 54 20.15 -25.10 16.28
C CYS A 54 21.50 -24.94 15.58
N SER A 55 22.11 -23.75 15.67
CA SER A 55 23.55 -23.59 15.49
C SER A 55 24.23 -24.04 16.79
N GLU A 56 25.02 -25.11 16.75
CA GLU A 56 25.93 -25.46 17.84
C GLU A 56 27.01 -24.37 17.99
N PRO A 57 27.37 -23.95 19.21
CA PRO A 57 28.54 -23.11 19.42
C PRO A 57 29.81 -23.94 19.22
N ALA A 58 30.74 -23.42 18.40
CA ALA A 58 32.05 -24.04 18.17
C ALA A 58 32.90 -24.08 19.46
N PRO A 59 33.76 -25.09 19.64
CA PRO A 59 34.56 -25.24 20.85
C PRO A 59 35.70 -24.22 20.92
N GLU A 60 35.94 -23.72 22.13
CA GLU A 60 37.02 -22.82 22.50
C GLU A 60 38.40 -23.43 22.22
N VAL A 61 39.20 -22.77 21.37
CA VAL A 61 40.64 -23.04 21.26
C VAL A 61 41.38 -22.10 22.20
N LYS A 62 41.93 -22.67 23.27
CA LYS A 62 42.92 -22.03 24.14
C LYS A 62 44.18 -21.72 23.33
N THR A 63 44.62 -20.47 23.34
CA THR A 63 46.01 -20.13 22.97
C THR A 63 46.61 -19.19 24.01
N GLU A 64 47.85 -19.50 24.36
CA GLU A 64 48.57 -19.10 25.56
C GLU A 64 48.97 -17.63 25.61
N ALA A 65 49.06 -17.11 26.84
CA ALA A 65 49.61 -15.82 27.18
C ALA A 65 51.14 -15.78 27.01
N LYS A 66 51.66 -14.73 26.37
CA LYS A 66 53.03 -14.25 26.59
C LYS A 66 53.05 -12.73 26.77
N LYS A 67 53.48 -12.33 27.98
CA LYS A 67 53.90 -10.99 28.39
C LYS A 67 55.08 -10.47 27.55
N LYS A 68 55.11 -9.15 27.33
CA LYS A 68 56.26 -8.21 27.36
C LYS A 68 55.65 -6.80 27.25
N GLU A 69 55.49 -6.05 28.34
CA GLU A 69 56.47 -5.21 29.05
C GLU A 69 56.86 -3.93 28.28
N GLU A 70 56.35 -2.82 28.81
CA GLU A 70 56.81 -1.41 28.84
C GLU A 70 58.09 -1.00 28.07
N VAL A 71 58.00 0.10 27.30
CA VAL A 71 58.95 1.24 27.38
C VAL A 71 58.21 2.56 27.11
N LYS A 72 58.58 3.55 27.92
CA LYS A 72 58.05 4.90 28.15
C LYS A 72 59.02 5.94 27.58
N SER A 73 58.53 7.05 27.01
CA SER A 73 59.15 8.40 27.07
C SER A 73 58.33 9.39 26.23
N GLU A 74 57.52 10.27 26.84
CA GLU A 74 57.88 11.63 27.28
C GLU A 74 58.15 12.64 26.15
N LYS A 75 57.21 13.58 25.96
CA LYS A 75 57.54 15.01 25.77
C LYS A 75 56.41 15.92 26.30
N LYS A 76 56.66 16.49 27.49
CA LYS A 76 56.13 17.76 28.05
C LYS A 76 56.48 18.91 27.07
N SER A 77 55.83 20.07 26.98
CA SER A 77 55.06 20.85 27.95
C SER A 77 54.31 22.01 27.24
N GLU A 78 53.27 22.48 27.91
CA GLU A 78 52.83 23.90 28.05
C GLU A 78 52.31 24.70 26.84
N SER A 79 50.98 24.91 26.85
CA SER A 79 50.43 26.22 27.17
C SER A 79 48.98 26.08 27.70
N ALA A 80 48.82 26.25 29.01
CA ALA A 80 47.58 26.75 29.62
C ALA A 80 47.60 28.27 29.38
N GLU A 81 46.51 28.99 29.09
CA GLU A 81 45.38 29.20 29.99
C GLU A 81 44.43 30.20 29.30
N LYS A 82 43.17 29.81 29.08
CA LYS A 82 42.02 30.73 29.20
C LYS A 82 40.72 29.92 29.29
N ALA A 83 40.31 29.68 30.53
CA ALA A 83 38.99 29.19 30.85
C ALA A 83 37.97 30.34 30.78
N LYS A 84 36.83 30.10 30.11
CA LYS A 84 35.47 30.39 30.60
C LYS A 84 34.44 30.14 29.48
N GLU A 85 33.80 28.97 29.51
CA GLU A 85 32.35 28.80 29.31
C GLU A 85 31.94 27.33 29.61
N VAL A 86 30.84 27.18 30.34
CA VAL A 86 30.19 25.92 30.78
C VAL A 86 28.76 25.98 30.22
N PRO A 87 28.03 24.88 29.91
CA PRO A 87 28.40 23.56 29.42
C PRO A 87 27.70 23.20 28.07
N LYS A 88 28.34 22.39 27.21
CA LYS A 88 27.65 21.62 26.15
C LYS A 88 26.88 20.45 26.78
N LYS A 89 25.68 20.72 27.28
CA LYS A 89 24.53 19.80 27.40
C LYS A 89 23.49 20.46 26.49
N ASP A 90 23.08 19.94 25.34
CA ASP A 90 22.14 18.81 25.24
C ASP A 90 22.06 18.19 23.83
N ALA A 91 22.94 18.57 22.89
CA ALA A 91 22.84 18.09 21.50
C ALA A 91 22.96 16.56 21.35
N LYS A 92 23.71 15.88 22.24
CA LYS A 92 23.89 14.42 22.20
C LYS A 92 22.68 13.67 22.75
N ALA A 93 21.99 14.22 23.76
CA ALA A 93 20.79 13.63 24.33
C ALA A 93 19.62 13.76 23.34
N GLU A 94 19.48 14.94 22.74
CA GLU A 94 18.48 15.24 21.70
C GLU A 94 18.72 14.38 20.44
N THR A 95 19.99 14.18 20.04
CA THR A 95 20.34 13.27 18.94
C THR A 95 20.03 11.81 19.27
N MET A 96 20.28 11.34 20.50
CA MET A 96 19.97 9.97 20.91
C MET A 96 18.46 9.73 21.06
N GLU A 97 17.71 10.72 21.53
CA GLU A 97 16.25 10.66 21.64
C GLU A 97 15.60 10.65 20.26
N LYS A 98 16.02 11.55 19.35
CA LYS A 98 15.60 11.55 17.95
C LYS A 98 15.99 10.25 17.22
N SER A 99 17.14 9.67 17.56
CA SER A 99 17.56 8.37 17.03
C SER A 99 16.71 7.22 17.57
N LYS A 100 16.31 7.23 18.85
CA LYS A 100 15.40 6.24 19.45
C LYS A 100 13.97 6.37 18.92
N GLU A 101 13.48 7.59 18.73
CA GLU A 101 12.17 7.87 18.16
C GLU A 101 12.12 7.43 16.68
N THR A 102 13.16 7.77 15.90
CA THR A 102 13.31 7.31 14.50
C THR A 102 13.49 5.79 14.41
N ALA A 103 14.16 5.16 15.38
CA ALA A 103 14.29 3.71 15.45
C ALA A 103 12.96 3.03 15.82
N SER A 104 12.17 3.61 16.74
CA SER A 104 10.84 3.13 17.12
C SER A 104 9.87 3.14 15.93
N LEU A 105 9.94 4.15 15.06
CA LEU A 105 9.09 4.26 13.88
C LEU A 105 9.37 3.19 12.81
N LYS A 106 10.59 2.61 12.77
CA LYS A 106 10.96 1.61 11.76
C LYS A 106 10.68 0.15 12.17
N VAL A 107 10.31 -0.10 13.42
CA VAL A 107 10.00 -1.45 13.91
C VAL A 107 8.54 -1.77 13.60
N PRO A 108 8.23 -2.89 12.92
CA PRO A 108 6.86 -3.33 12.75
C PRO A 108 6.17 -3.56 14.10
N LYS A 109 4.98 -2.97 14.28
CA LYS A 109 4.07 -3.18 15.40
C LYS A 109 3.02 -4.21 14.99
N THR A 110 2.62 -5.07 15.91
CA THR A 110 1.52 -6.02 15.71
C THR A 110 0.45 -5.80 16.77
N VAL A 111 -0.80 -5.67 16.33
CA VAL A 111 -1.98 -5.54 17.20
C VAL A 111 -3.01 -6.56 16.76
N THR A 112 -3.59 -7.27 17.71
CA THR A 112 -4.69 -8.21 17.49
C THR A 112 -5.86 -7.80 18.36
N GLY A 113 -7.09 -8.04 17.89
CA GLY A 113 -8.25 -7.70 18.69
C GLY A 113 -9.56 -8.19 18.12
N VAL A 114 -10.61 -7.94 18.89
CA VAL A 114 -12.00 -8.05 18.47
C VAL A 114 -12.63 -6.67 18.66
N ILE A 115 -13.32 -6.16 17.64
CA ILE A 115 -13.97 -4.85 17.67
C ILE A 115 -15.36 -4.97 17.06
N THR A 116 -16.35 -4.37 17.72
CA THR A 116 -17.68 -4.15 17.13
C THR A 116 -17.69 -2.77 16.49
N SER A 117 -18.23 -2.69 15.27
CA SER A 117 -18.36 -1.43 14.53
C SER A 117 -19.26 -0.45 15.26
N VAL A 118 -19.11 0.81 14.90
CA VAL A 118 -20.02 1.89 15.27
C VAL A 118 -20.53 2.56 14.01
N GLN A 119 -21.56 3.40 14.15
CA GLN A 119 -22.00 4.26 13.06
C GLN A 119 -20.81 5.06 12.49
N ASP A 120 -20.66 5.08 11.17
CA ASP A 120 -19.56 5.81 10.53
C ASP A 120 -19.67 7.31 10.87
N PRO A 121 -18.65 7.92 11.50
CA PRO A 121 -18.69 9.33 11.87
C PRO A 121 -18.42 10.26 10.68
N GLY A 122 -18.17 9.72 9.49
CA GLY A 122 -18.01 10.47 8.26
C GLY A 122 -19.31 11.12 7.80
N GLN A 123 -19.23 12.40 7.43
CA GLN A 123 -20.38 13.12 6.87
C GLN A 123 -20.84 12.45 5.57
N GLY A 124 -22.13 12.16 5.46
CA GLY A 124 -22.73 11.43 4.33
C GLY A 124 -22.63 9.90 4.45
N HIS A 125 -22.07 9.37 5.54
CA HIS A 125 -21.98 7.95 5.83
C HIS A 125 -22.83 7.54 7.05
N GLU A 126 -23.78 8.37 7.47
CA GLU A 126 -24.55 8.16 8.70
C GLU A 126 -25.41 6.88 8.67
N GLY A 127 -25.72 6.33 7.49
CA GLY A 127 -26.42 5.06 7.35
C GLY A 127 -25.52 3.82 7.45
N HIS A 128 -24.22 4.00 7.59
CA HIS A 128 -23.21 2.95 7.46
C HIS A 128 -22.54 2.65 8.81
N GLN A 129 -21.76 1.57 8.83
CA GLN A 129 -21.01 1.14 10.00
C GLN A 129 -19.51 1.05 9.68
N LEU A 130 -18.69 1.41 10.66
CA LEU A 130 -17.24 1.50 10.55
C LEU A 130 -16.56 0.87 11.78
N ALA A 131 -15.57 0.00 11.52
CA ALA A 131 -14.68 -0.55 12.52
C ALA A 131 -13.25 -0.06 12.25
N ILE A 132 -12.78 0.92 13.04
CA ILE A 132 -11.45 1.51 12.89
C ILE A 132 -10.40 0.57 13.49
N ILE A 133 -9.51 0.05 12.63
CA ILE A 133 -8.41 -0.86 13.03
C ILE A 133 -7.15 -0.07 13.35
N LEU A 134 -6.80 0.89 12.49
CA LEU A 134 -5.75 1.87 12.75
C LEU A 134 -6.37 3.27 12.66
N PRO A 135 -6.35 4.06 13.74
CA PRO A 135 -6.98 5.37 13.76
C PRO A 135 -6.24 6.36 12.84
N PRO A 136 -6.89 7.48 12.45
CA PRO A 136 -6.21 8.55 11.73
C PRO A 136 -4.91 9.01 12.42
N SER A 137 -3.86 9.15 11.63
CA SER A 137 -2.53 9.59 12.08
C SER A 137 -1.86 10.50 11.05
N GLU A 138 -0.97 11.39 11.51
CA GLU A 138 -0.07 12.16 10.64
C GLU A 138 0.92 11.26 9.89
N ASN A 139 1.29 10.12 10.50
CA ASN A 139 2.14 9.10 9.92
C ASN A 139 1.34 8.25 8.94
N THR A 140 1.98 7.83 7.85
CA THR A 140 1.40 6.86 6.92
C THR A 140 1.78 5.45 7.38
N TYR A 141 0.77 4.67 7.74
CA TYR A 141 0.92 3.26 8.00
C TYR A 141 1.22 2.49 6.71
N ARG A 142 2.07 1.48 6.82
CA ARG A 142 2.26 0.45 5.81
C ARG A 142 2.21 -0.90 6.50
N GLY A 143 1.37 -1.81 6.04
CA GLY A 143 1.20 -3.07 6.74
C GLY A 143 0.34 -4.10 6.04
N HIS A 144 -0.01 -5.12 6.82
CA HIS A 144 -0.94 -6.17 6.46
C HIS A 144 -2.02 -6.30 7.54
N LEU A 145 -3.27 -6.34 7.10
CA LEU A 145 -4.44 -6.64 7.92
C LEU A 145 -4.94 -8.03 7.55
N THR A 146 -5.09 -8.91 8.55
CA THR A 146 -5.86 -10.14 8.43
C THR A 146 -7.11 -9.99 9.28
N TYR A 147 -8.27 -10.33 8.73
CA TYR A 147 -9.54 -10.13 9.42
C TYR A 147 -10.57 -11.23 9.13
N THR A 148 -11.52 -11.35 10.03
CA THR A 148 -12.78 -12.08 9.85
C THR A 148 -13.89 -11.28 10.53
N ALA A 149 -14.95 -11.01 9.80
CA ALA A 149 -16.10 -10.22 10.19
C ALA A 149 -17.37 -11.07 10.20
N THR A 150 -18.39 -10.64 10.94
CA THR A 150 -19.69 -11.31 11.00
C THR A 150 -20.54 -11.14 9.74
N GLU A 151 -20.14 -10.27 8.82
CA GLU A 151 -20.76 -10.01 7.53
C GLU A 151 -19.73 -9.63 6.46
N ASN A 152 -20.16 -9.47 5.21
CA ASN A 152 -19.29 -8.97 4.14
C ASN A 152 -18.95 -7.49 4.38
N VAL A 153 -17.68 -7.16 4.21
CA VAL A 153 -17.15 -5.83 4.54
C VAL A 153 -16.32 -5.27 3.39
N GLN A 154 -16.28 -3.94 3.34
CA GLN A 154 -15.40 -3.15 2.48
C GLN A 154 -14.15 -2.73 3.26
N LEU A 155 -13.03 -2.65 2.55
CA LEU A 155 -11.75 -2.24 3.13
C LEU A 155 -11.55 -0.75 2.88
N VAL A 156 -11.25 -0.02 3.95
CA VAL A 156 -11.12 1.44 3.92
C VAL A 156 -9.71 1.85 4.30
N ALA A 157 -9.09 2.68 3.46
CA ALA A 157 -7.89 3.43 3.81
C ALA A 157 -8.14 4.92 3.61
N LEU A 158 -7.71 5.75 4.56
CA LEU A 158 -7.73 7.20 4.42
C LEU A 158 -6.34 7.71 4.02
N HIS A 159 -6.29 8.73 3.18
CA HIS A 159 -5.06 9.35 2.66
C HIS A 159 -5.08 10.83 2.98
N GLY A 160 -4.21 11.30 3.86
CA GLY A 160 -4.22 12.72 4.21
C GLY A 160 -3.59 13.07 5.56
N PRO A 161 -4.00 14.20 6.16
CA PRO A 161 -5.00 15.14 5.64
C PRO A 161 -4.66 15.72 4.25
N LEU A 162 -5.67 15.95 3.42
CA LEU A 162 -5.52 16.61 2.12
C LEU A 162 -5.36 18.12 2.31
N LYS A 163 -4.51 18.74 1.49
CA LYS A 163 -4.40 20.20 1.42
C LYS A 163 -5.61 20.77 0.69
N ALA A 164 -5.93 22.04 0.97
CA ALA A 164 -6.99 22.77 0.28
C ALA A 164 -6.82 22.69 -1.25
N GLY A 165 -7.92 22.41 -1.97
CA GLY A 165 -7.91 22.25 -3.43
C GLY A 165 -7.41 20.91 -3.96
N MET A 166 -7.02 19.97 -3.09
CA MET A 166 -6.67 18.61 -3.52
C MET A 166 -7.89 17.69 -3.67
N ALA A 167 -9.04 17.98 -3.04
CA ALA A 167 -10.25 17.21 -3.30
C ALA A 167 -10.78 17.52 -4.73
N LYS A 168 -10.45 16.69 -5.72
CA LYS A 168 -10.75 16.88 -7.15
C LYS A 168 -11.55 15.71 -7.73
N GLY A 169 -12.81 15.56 -7.33
CA GLY A 169 -13.75 14.58 -7.92
C GLY A 169 -13.63 13.14 -7.40
N GLN A 170 -12.51 12.77 -6.78
CA GLN A 170 -12.35 11.47 -6.12
C GLN A 170 -13.10 11.39 -4.78
N PRO A 171 -13.44 10.17 -4.30
CA PRO A 171 -14.05 9.97 -2.98
C PRO A 171 -13.23 10.60 -1.86
N THR A 172 -13.91 11.27 -0.94
CA THR A 172 -13.30 11.88 0.25
C THR A 172 -14.09 11.56 1.50
N TRP A 173 -13.41 11.60 2.64
CA TRP A 173 -14.02 11.37 3.95
C TRP A 173 -13.63 12.49 4.93
N THR A 174 -14.59 12.92 5.76
CA THR A 174 -14.39 13.95 6.79
C THR A 174 -15.37 13.79 7.94
N MET A 175 -14.92 14.03 9.18
CA MET A 175 -15.79 14.08 10.36
C MET A 175 -16.31 15.50 10.62
N ASP A 176 -15.48 16.51 10.40
CA ASP A 176 -15.71 17.89 10.85
C ASP A 176 -15.99 18.86 9.69
N GLY A 177 -15.96 18.38 8.44
CA GLY A 177 -16.11 19.20 7.23
C GLY A 177 -14.90 20.09 6.93
N LYS A 178 -13.82 19.98 7.70
CA LYS A 178 -12.60 20.81 7.59
C LYS A 178 -11.39 19.95 7.23
N THR A 179 -11.22 18.84 7.95
CA THR A 179 -10.14 17.89 7.75
C THR A 179 -10.60 16.85 6.73
N MET A 180 -10.12 17.00 5.50
CA MET A 180 -10.47 16.13 4.39
C MET A 180 -9.43 15.03 4.21
N PHE A 181 -9.87 13.81 3.97
CA PHE A 181 -9.01 12.70 3.56
C PHE A 181 -9.45 12.21 2.19
N GLY A 182 -8.49 11.79 1.35
CA GLY A 182 -8.78 10.94 0.21
C GLY A 182 -9.22 9.58 0.74
N LEU A 183 -10.27 9.02 0.18
CA LEU A 183 -10.80 7.73 0.59
C LEU A 183 -10.40 6.69 -0.44
N THR A 184 -9.78 5.59 0.02
CA THR A 184 -9.78 4.33 -0.72
C THR A 184 -10.84 3.42 -0.13
N PHE A 185 -11.65 2.87 -1.03
CA PHE A 185 -12.73 1.97 -0.72
C PHE A 185 -12.64 0.73 -1.62
N ILE A 186 -12.20 -0.40 -1.06
CA ILE A 186 -12.08 -1.66 -1.81
C ILE A 186 -13.25 -2.56 -1.43
N ASP A 187 -14.19 -2.71 -2.36
CA ASP A 187 -15.28 -3.67 -2.22
C ASP A 187 -14.81 -5.05 -2.68
N LYS A 188 -14.59 -5.96 -1.72
CA LYS A 188 -14.27 -7.36 -2.01
C LYS A 188 -15.48 -8.27 -1.87
N GLU A 189 -16.59 -7.78 -1.32
CA GLU A 189 -17.76 -8.58 -0.97
C GLU A 189 -17.43 -9.84 -0.14
N THR A 190 -16.43 -9.76 0.73
CA THR A 190 -15.97 -10.88 1.57
C THR A 190 -15.99 -10.53 3.05
N SER A 191 -16.35 -11.50 3.89
CA SER A 191 -16.31 -11.36 5.35
C SER A 191 -14.94 -11.66 5.95
N SER A 192 -13.97 -12.18 5.20
CA SER A 192 -12.62 -12.44 5.71
C SER A 192 -11.57 -12.25 4.62
N GLY A 193 -10.33 -11.98 5.03
CA GLY A 193 -9.25 -11.86 4.07
C GLY A 193 -7.95 -11.32 4.65
N VAL A 194 -6.99 -11.16 3.74
CA VAL A 194 -5.72 -10.48 3.98
C VAL A 194 -5.65 -9.28 3.05
N TRP A 195 -5.19 -8.15 3.58
CA TRP A 195 -5.02 -6.92 2.84
C TRP A 195 -3.69 -6.27 3.18
N GLN A 196 -2.86 -6.08 2.16
CA GLN A 196 -1.69 -5.23 2.26
C GLN A 196 -2.10 -3.79 1.97
N PHE A 197 -1.72 -2.85 2.84
CA PHE A 197 -2.19 -1.47 2.74
C PHE A 197 -1.08 -0.44 2.96
N THR A 198 -1.35 0.76 2.47
CA THR A 198 -0.74 2.02 2.88
C THR A 198 -1.81 3.08 3.09
N GLY A 199 -1.72 3.87 4.17
CA GLY A 199 -2.72 4.89 4.48
C GLY A 199 -2.51 5.51 5.86
N ASN A 200 -3.20 6.61 6.13
CA ASN A 200 -3.20 7.34 7.39
C ASN A 200 -4.24 6.82 8.40
N ALA A 201 -5.21 6.04 7.93
CA ALA A 201 -6.13 5.26 8.74
C ALA A 201 -6.48 3.97 7.99
N VAL A 202 -6.86 2.93 8.74
CA VAL A 202 -7.34 1.65 8.20
C VAL A 202 -8.59 1.24 8.95
N ALA A 203 -9.64 0.92 8.20
CA ALA A 203 -10.91 0.50 8.77
C ALA A 203 -11.57 -0.59 7.91
N LEU A 204 -12.56 -1.26 8.49
CA LEU A 204 -13.54 -2.03 7.75
C LEU A 204 -14.88 -1.30 7.81
N HIS A 205 -15.64 -1.38 6.73
CA HIS A 205 -16.88 -0.65 6.54
C HIS A 205 -17.98 -1.60 6.03
N THR A 206 -19.23 -1.34 6.39
CA THR A 206 -20.40 -1.90 5.71
C THR A 206 -21.40 -0.79 5.45
N LYS A 207 -22.16 -0.90 4.35
CA LYS A 207 -23.26 0.02 4.01
C LYS A 207 -24.51 -0.25 4.85
N ASN A 208 -24.50 -1.30 5.67
CA ASN A 208 -25.60 -1.65 6.56
C ASN A 208 -25.58 -0.76 7.81
N SER A 209 -26.76 -0.52 8.37
CA SER A 209 -26.92 0.26 9.60
C SER A 209 -26.64 -0.56 10.87
N GLU A 210 -26.70 -1.88 10.78
CA GLU A 210 -26.54 -2.78 11.92
C GLU A 210 -25.06 -3.03 12.23
N PRO A 211 -24.63 -2.97 13.51
CA PRO A 211 -23.26 -3.22 13.87
C PRO A 211 -22.77 -4.62 13.51
N PHE A 212 -21.53 -4.72 13.02
CA PHE A 212 -20.82 -5.96 12.78
C PHE A 212 -19.64 -6.11 13.72
N THR A 213 -19.16 -7.34 13.92
CA THR A 213 -17.98 -7.60 14.75
C THR A 213 -16.85 -8.16 13.90
N VAL A 214 -15.63 -7.69 14.16
CA VAL A 214 -14.40 -8.09 13.47
C VAL A 214 -13.41 -8.66 14.46
N THR A 215 -12.87 -9.84 14.16
CA THR A 215 -11.61 -10.32 14.74
C THR A 215 -10.49 -10.02 13.77
N TYR A 216 -9.41 -9.38 14.23
CA TYR A 216 -8.33 -8.94 13.36
C TYR A 216 -6.93 -9.14 13.95
N SER A 217 -5.96 -9.18 13.06
CA SER A 217 -4.54 -9.04 13.32
C SER A 217 -3.95 -8.06 12.31
N VAL A 218 -3.31 -6.99 12.78
CA VAL A 218 -2.68 -5.98 11.95
C VAL A 218 -1.21 -5.86 12.30
N THR A 219 -0.34 -6.03 11.30
CA THR A 219 1.10 -5.76 11.41
C THR A 219 1.46 -4.57 10.55
N TYR A 220 2.07 -3.53 11.13
CA TYR A 220 2.32 -2.29 10.41
C TYR A 220 3.58 -1.55 10.86
N THR A 221 4.12 -0.70 9.98
CA THR A 221 5.16 0.28 10.28
C THR A 221 4.57 1.68 10.12
N GLU A 222 4.95 2.60 11.00
CA GLU A 222 4.59 4.02 10.88
C GLU A 222 5.67 4.77 10.11
N ASN A 223 5.28 5.40 9.00
CA ASN A 223 6.20 6.17 8.18
C ASN A 223 5.90 7.66 8.38
N PRO A 224 6.78 8.41 9.06
CA PRO A 224 6.60 9.84 9.21
C PRO A 224 6.69 10.54 7.86
N VAL A 225 6.11 11.74 7.82
CA VAL A 225 6.15 12.60 6.63
C VAL A 225 7.61 12.78 6.18
N SER A 226 7.89 12.34 4.95
CA SER A 226 9.21 12.35 4.34
C SER A 226 9.09 12.19 2.84
N GLU A 227 10.20 12.34 2.11
CA GLU A 227 10.25 12.09 0.66
C GLU A 227 9.91 10.65 0.27
N LYS A 228 9.91 9.71 1.23
CA LYS A 228 9.51 8.32 1.01
C LYS A 228 8.01 8.08 1.13
N VAL A 229 7.25 9.06 1.60
CA VAL A 229 5.81 8.96 1.80
C VAL A 229 5.13 9.94 0.86
N ILE A 230 4.43 9.41 -0.12
CA ILE A 230 3.72 10.21 -1.13
C ILE A 230 2.24 9.86 -1.01
N ARG A 231 1.40 10.88 -0.86
CA ARG A 231 -0.03 10.69 -0.69
C ARG A 231 -0.77 11.89 -1.24
N GLY A 232 -2.00 11.66 -1.68
CA GLY A 232 -2.86 12.72 -2.14
C GLY A 232 -3.79 12.22 -3.22
N THR A 233 -4.11 13.14 -4.12
CA THR A 233 -5.07 12.94 -5.17
C THR A 233 -4.52 13.51 -6.47
N ILE A 234 -4.88 12.90 -7.59
CA ILE A 234 -4.41 13.33 -8.91
C ILE A 234 -5.54 13.13 -9.94
N THR A 235 -5.67 14.10 -10.84
CA THR A 235 -6.45 13.94 -12.08
C THR A 235 -5.49 13.52 -13.18
N SER A 236 -5.84 12.49 -13.94
CA SER A 236 -5.05 12.06 -15.08
C SER A 236 -4.95 13.15 -16.14
N GLN A 237 -3.96 13.02 -17.01
CA GLN A 237 -3.82 13.82 -18.22
C GLN A 237 -3.63 12.87 -19.40
N GLN A 238 -3.74 13.39 -20.62
CA GLN A 238 -3.42 12.63 -21.82
C GLN A 238 -2.03 11.99 -21.68
N ASP A 239 -1.91 10.71 -22.00
CA ASP A 239 -0.63 9.99 -21.93
C ASP A 239 0.37 10.66 -22.90
N PRO A 240 1.54 11.13 -22.42
CA PRO A 240 2.52 11.78 -23.28
C PRO A 240 3.35 10.79 -24.11
N GLY A 241 3.11 9.49 -23.98
CA GLY A 241 3.77 8.45 -24.77
C GLY A 241 3.36 8.50 -26.24
N ILE A 242 4.34 8.41 -27.13
CA ILE A 242 4.09 8.32 -28.58
C ILE A 242 3.28 7.05 -28.86
N GLY A 243 2.12 7.19 -29.52
CA GLY A 243 1.18 6.11 -29.81
C GLY A 243 0.15 5.85 -28.70
N HIS A 244 0.14 6.65 -27.63
CA HIS A 244 -0.81 6.57 -26.51
C HIS A 244 -1.72 7.80 -26.43
N GLU A 245 -1.86 8.56 -27.50
CA GLU A 245 -2.50 9.88 -27.49
C GLU A 245 -4.01 9.82 -27.14
N THR A 246 -4.65 8.66 -27.27
CA THR A 246 -6.07 8.47 -26.88
C THR A 246 -6.23 7.99 -25.43
N HIS A 247 -5.14 7.82 -24.69
CA HIS A 247 -5.16 7.27 -23.33
C HIS A 247 -4.97 8.35 -22.28
N GLN A 248 -5.24 7.98 -21.03
CA GLN A 248 -5.04 8.84 -19.88
C GLN A 248 -4.07 8.22 -18.90
N LEU A 249 -3.21 9.07 -18.32
CA LEU A 249 -2.12 8.68 -17.43
C LEU A 249 -2.09 9.60 -16.19
N ALA A 250 -2.02 8.99 -15.01
CA ALA A 250 -1.80 9.66 -13.74
C ALA A 250 -0.41 9.25 -13.19
N ILE A 251 0.59 10.10 -13.40
CA ILE A 251 1.96 9.84 -12.97
C ILE A 251 2.12 10.14 -11.48
N ILE A 252 2.45 9.12 -10.68
CA ILE A 252 2.77 9.27 -9.26
C ILE A 252 4.28 9.47 -9.06
N LEU A 253 5.09 8.68 -9.76
CA LEU A 253 6.53 8.79 -9.81
C LEU A 253 6.95 8.91 -11.27
N GLY A 254 7.54 10.04 -11.65
CA GLY A 254 8.03 10.26 -13.00
C GLY A 254 9.21 9.36 -13.36
N PRO A 255 9.48 9.15 -14.67
CA PRO A 255 10.62 8.38 -15.13
C PRO A 255 11.95 8.94 -14.64
N SER A 256 12.82 8.08 -14.10
CA SER A 256 14.17 8.45 -13.68
C SER A 256 15.22 7.52 -14.30
N SER A 257 16.25 8.11 -14.92
CA SER A 257 17.34 7.38 -15.56
C SER A 257 18.41 6.83 -14.61
N GLY A 258 18.42 7.26 -13.35
CA GLY A 258 19.41 6.85 -12.35
C GLY A 258 18.81 6.33 -11.05
N LYS A 259 17.48 6.31 -10.92
CA LYS A 259 16.80 5.86 -9.70
C LYS A 259 15.74 4.83 -10.03
N THR A 260 15.85 3.68 -9.39
CA THR A 260 14.78 2.69 -9.30
C THR A 260 14.04 2.92 -8.00
N TYR A 261 12.74 3.09 -8.10
CA TYR A 261 11.81 3.13 -6.98
C TYR A 261 11.32 1.72 -6.67
N SER A 262 11.07 1.44 -5.41
CA SER A 262 10.20 0.32 -5.03
C SER A 262 9.35 0.73 -3.84
N GLY A 263 8.16 0.13 -3.71
CA GLY A 263 7.30 0.49 -2.60
C GLY A 263 5.95 -0.21 -2.62
N HIS A 264 5.06 0.32 -1.79
CA HIS A 264 3.69 -0.16 -1.63
C HIS A 264 2.73 0.98 -1.95
N LEU A 265 1.77 0.70 -2.81
CA LEU A 265 0.72 1.62 -3.24
C LEU A 265 -0.63 1.10 -2.74
N THR A 266 -1.46 1.98 -2.19
CA THR A 266 -2.90 1.78 -2.03
C THR A 266 -3.61 2.94 -2.71
N TYR A 267 -4.65 2.65 -3.47
CA TYR A 267 -5.31 3.64 -4.29
C TYR A 267 -6.78 3.32 -4.54
N ASP A 268 -7.50 4.34 -4.99
CA ASP A 268 -8.89 4.29 -5.43
C ASP A 268 -9.10 5.33 -6.54
N ALA A 269 -9.44 4.83 -7.72
CA ALA A 269 -9.64 5.57 -8.94
C ALA A 269 -11.13 5.64 -9.29
N SER A 270 -11.56 6.73 -9.94
CA SER A 270 -12.95 6.91 -10.37
C SER A 270 -13.43 5.91 -11.44
N GLU A 271 -12.52 5.11 -11.99
CA GLU A 271 -12.80 4.04 -12.94
C GLU A 271 -11.73 2.95 -12.88
N PRO A 272 -11.93 1.77 -13.49
CA PRO A 272 -10.90 0.73 -13.59
C PRO A 272 -9.63 1.23 -14.31
N VAL A 273 -8.47 0.86 -13.76
CA VAL A 273 -7.15 1.35 -14.22
C VAL A 273 -6.12 0.23 -14.23
N GLN A 274 -5.06 0.43 -15.01
CA GLN A 274 -3.86 -0.40 -15.01
C GLN A 274 -2.77 0.27 -14.17
N ILE A 275 -2.04 -0.51 -13.38
CA ILE A 275 -0.81 -0.02 -12.75
C ILE A 275 0.33 -0.17 -13.73
N VAL A 276 1.05 0.93 -13.95
CA VAL A 276 2.17 1.01 -14.88
C VAL A 276 3.47 1.21 -14.10
N THR A 277 4.43 0.33 -14.33
CA THR A 277 5.82 0.57 -13.96
C THR A 277 6.72 0.55 -15.18
N LEU A 278 7.67 1.47 -15.24
CA LEU A 278 8.66 1.54 -16.32
C LEU A 278 9.97 0.91 -15.88
N ILE A 279 10.65 0.22 -16.79
CA ILE A 279 12.01 -0.33 -16.59
C ILE A 279 12.93 0.32 -17.62
N GLY A 280 13.99 1.00 -17.19
CA GLY A 280 14.96 1.59 -18.11
C GLY A 280 15.63 2.86 -17.59
N PRO A 281 16.14 3.73 -18.48
CA PRO A 281 16.12 3.65 -19.94
C PRO A 281 16.79 2.37 -20.48
N MET A 282 16.35 1.92 -21.66
CA MET A 282 16.87 0.75 -22.38
C MET A 282 17.18 1.10 -23.83
N SER A 283 18.05 0.32 -24.49
CA SER A 283 18.27 0.46 -25.93
C SER A 283 17.05 -0.06 -26.69
N LYS A 284 16.65 0.62 -27.77
CA LYS A 284 15.51 0.18 -28.60
C LYS A 284 15.67 -1.27 -29.11
N GLY A 285 16.89 -1.70 -29.42
CA GLY A 285 17.19 -3.08 -29.85
C GLY A 285 16.88 -4.13 -28.78
N ASP A 286 16.94 -3.77 -27.51
CA ASP A 286 16.67 -4.67 -26.37
C ASP A 286 15.16 -4.86 -26.12
N LEU A 287 14.32 -4.05 -26.77
CA LEU A 287 12.86 -4.01 -26.59
C LEU A 287 12.08 -4.68 -27.74
N THR A 288 12.77 -5.41 -28.62
CA THR A 288 12.16 -5.99 -29.84
C THR A 288 10.97 -6.92 -29.59
N THR A 289 10.88 -7.52 -28.40
CA THR A 289 9.77 -8.43 -28.01
C THR A 289 9.00 -7.96 -26.79
N MET A 290 9.27 -6.75 -26.27
CA MET A 290 8.64 -6.23 -25.05
C MET A 290 7.84 -4.97 -25.36
N PRO A 291 6.62 -4.82 -24.81
CA PRO A 291 5.92 -3.54 -24.81
C PRO A 291 6.85 -2.46 -24.24
N TYR A 292 6.86 -1.30 -24.90
CA TYR A 292 7.68 -0.19 -24.48
C TYR A 292 6.88 1.11 -24.50
N TRP A 293 7.36 2.08 -23.74
CA TRP A 293 6.83 3.43 -23.72
C TRP A 293 7.97 4.42 -23.97
N THR A 294 7.70 5.44 -24.77
CA THR A 294 8.66 6.50 -25.09
C THR A 294 7.97 7.85 -25.11
N PRO A 295 8.45 8.84 -24.32
CA PRO A 295 7.87 10.18 -24.31
C PRO A 295 8.35 11.07 -25.46
N ASP A 296 9.48 10.74 -26.07
CA ASP A 296 10.25 11.63 -26.96
C ASP A 296 10.71 10.94 -28.26
N GLY A 297 10.54 9.61 -28.38
CA GLY A 297 11.03 8.82 -29.51
C GLY A 297 12.53 8.47 -29.43
N GLU A 298 13.23 8.93 -28.39
CA GLU A 298 14.67 8.74 -28.19
C GLU A 298 14.97 7.91 -26.93
N THR A 299 14.24 8.16 -25.85
CA THR A 299 14.32 7.46 -24.58
C THR A 299 13.27 6.37 -24.52
N TYR A 300 13.70 5.12 -24.35
CA TYR A 300 12.81 3.96 -24.34
C TYR A 300 12.79 3.31 -22.96
N TYR A 301 11.60 2.95 -22.50
CA TYR A 301 11.38 2.21 -21.27
C TYR A 301 10.59 0.93 -21.57
N GLY A 302 11.00 -0.20 -21.00
CA GLY A 302 10.16 -1.39 -20.94
C GLY A 302 8.91 -1.10 -20.11
N LEU A 303 7.75 -1.48 -20.63
CA LEU A 303 6.45 -1.20 -20.04
C LEU A 303 5.95 -2.46 -19.32
N VAL A 304 5.74 -2.35 -18.00
CA VAL A 304 5.08 -3.38 -17.21
C VAL A 304 3.69 -2.88 -16.82
N LEU A 305 2.67 -3.60 -17.30
CA LEU A 305 1.27 -3.32 -17.02
C LEU A 305 0.72 -4.41 -16.10
N VAL A 306 0.17 -4.00 -14.97
CA VAL A 306 -0.59 -4.87 -14.08
C VAL A 306 -2.06 -4.48 -14.20
N PRO A 307 -2.92 -5.31 -14.83
CA PRO A 307 -4.36 -5.08 -14.83
C PRO A 307 -4.87 -4.96 -13.41
N SER A 308 -5.77 -4.01 -13.17
CA SER A 308 -6.33 -3.82 -11.84
C SER A 308 -7.75 -3.27 -11.88
N ASN A 309 -8.41 -3.33 -10.72
CA ASN A 309 -9.72 -2.74 -10.49
C ASN A 309 -9.59 -1.22 -10.26
N ALA A 310 -10.74 -0.57 -10.06
CA ALA A 310 -10.80 0.84 -9.70
C ALA A 310 -10.06 1.15 -8.38
N ALA A 311 -10.11 0.24 -7.40
CA ALA A 311 -9.40 0.39 -6.13
C ALA A 311 -8.59 -0.85 -5.79
N GLY A 312 -7.48 -0.66 -5.08
CA GLY A 312 -6.61 -1.78 -4.74
C GLY A 312 -5.35 -1.42 -3.97
N SER A 313 -4.47 -2.40 -3.85
CA SER A 313 -3.14 -2.21 -3.30
C SER A 313 -2.15 -3.14 -3.99
N THR A 314 -0.94 -2.65 -4.23
CA THR A 314 0.09 -3.40 -4.93
C THR A 314 1.49 -3.03 -4.44
N VAL A 315 2.42 -3.95 -4.66
CA VAL A 315 3.86 -3.69 -4.57
C VAL A 315 4.40 -3.43 -5.97
N PHE A 316 5.37 -2.52 -6.07
CA PHE A 316 5.94 -2.17 -7.36
C PHE A 316 7.44 -1.98 -7.26
N SER A 317 8.11 -2.10 -8.40
CA SER A 317 9.52 -1.78 -8.58
C SER A 317 9.74 -1.30 -10.00
N GLY A 318 10.41 -0.17 -10.18
CA GLY A 318 10.67 0.40 -11.51
C GLY A 318 11.21 1.82 -11.45
N ASN A 319 11.49 2.39 -12.62
CA ASN A 319 11.98 3.75 -12.81
C ASN A 319 10.85 4.79 -12.85
N ALA A 320 9.59 4.35 -12.89
CA ALA A 320 8.39 5.18 -12.79
C ALA A 320 7.23 4.37 -12.20
N LEU A 321 6.21 5.07 -11.72
CA LEU A 321 4.92 4.50 -11.30
C LEU A 321 3.80 5.42 -11.75
N ALA A 322 2.83 4.87 -12.47
CA ALA A 322 1.64 5.58 -12.92
C ALA A 322 0.39 4.68 -12.88
N LEU A 323 -0.77 5.30 -12.96
CA LEU A 323 -2.04 4.63 -13.25
C LEU A 323 -2.49 5.04 -14.65
N HIS A 324 -3.04 4.10 -15.40
CA HIS A 324 -3.36 4.27 -16.82
C HIS A 324 -4.75 3.74 -17.14
N THR A 325 -5.45 4.40 -18.06
CA THR A 325 -6.66 3.87 -18.70
C THR A 325 -6.57 4.10 -20.21
N MET A 326 -7.22 3.22 -20.97
CA MET A 326 -7.35 3.33 -22.42
C MET A 326 -8.43 4.34 -22.84
N ASN A 327 -9.17 4.90 -21.87
CA ASN A 327 -10.22 5.88 -22.12
C ASN A 327 -9.63 7.27 -22.37
N GLU A 328 -10.31 8.07 -23.20
CA GLU A 328 -9.90 9.43 -23.53
C GLU A 328 -10.25 10.45 -22.43
N THR A 329 -11.23 10.13 -21.58
CA THR A 329 -11.74 11.02 -20.53
C THR A 329 -10.87 10.96 -19.28
N PRO A 330 -10.49 12.10 -18.67
CA PRO A 330 -9.70 12.09 -17.46
C PRO A 330 -10.39 11.37 -16.28
N PHE A 331 -9.61 10.59 -15.53
CA PHE A 331 -10.00 9.99 -14.27
C PHE A 331 -9.30 10.66 -13.09
N THR A 332 -9.78 10.35 -11.89
CA THR A 332 -9.23 10.87 -10.63
C THR A 332 -8.81 9.71 -9.75
N VAL A 333 -7.76 9.89 -8.96
CA VAL A 333 -7.21 8.85 -8.07
C VAL A 333 -6.90 9.45 -6.72
N SER A 334 -7.35 8.82 -5.65
CA SER A 334 -6.82 8.95 -4.28
C SER A 334 -5.76 7.89 -4.05
N TYR A 335 -4.63 8.24 -3.43
CA TYR A 335 -3.58 7.26 -3.17
C TYR A 335 -2.71 7.57 -1.94
N SER A 336 -2.07 6.52 -1.44
CA SER A 336 -0.89 6.60 -0.58
C SER A 336 0.16 5.62 -1.06
N LEU A 337 1.41 6.02 -0.91
CA LEU A 337 2.58 5.34 -1.40
C LEU A 337 3.69 5.45 -0.36
N VAL A 338 4.27 4.33 0.03
CA VAL A 338 5.46 4.27 0.87
C VAL A 338 6.60 3.59 0.12
N LEU A 339 7.67 4.36 -0.15
CA LEU A 339 8.89 3.90 -0.79
C LEU A 339 9.75 3.06 0.17
N THR A 340 10.21 1.91 -0.32
CA THR A 340 11.19 1.04 0.34
C THR A 340 12.61 1.26 -0.19
N LYS A 341 12.75 1.68 -1.46
CA LYS A 341 13.97 2.22 -2.07
C LYS A 341 13.62 3.44 -2.90
#